data_AF-A0A1H8Q8L2-F1
#
_entry.id   AF-A0A1H8Q8L2-F1
#
_cell.length_a   1.000
_cell.length_b   1.000
_cell.length_c   1.000
_cell.angle_alpha   90.00
_cell.angle_beta   90.00
_cell.angle_gamma   90.00
#
_symmetry.space_group_name_H-M   'P 1'
#
loop_
_entity.id
_entity.type
_entity.pdbx_description
1 polymer ?
#
loop_
_entity_poly.entity_id
_entity_poly.type
_entity_poly.pdbx_seq_one_letter_code
_entity_poly.pdbx_strand_id
1 'polypeptide(L)'
;MLGTFHLLGDKPISWIIVIAVGFFIILYSLANSIKRLHDLNLSGLWILLWVVLIGLISNFLGFSTAKLTNNIISFIIWVIMISLPGTPGPNKYGEDPLATTHPTT
;
A
#
# COMPACT_ATOMS: atom_id res chain seq x y z
N MET A 1 3.35 11.51 -26.07
CA MET A 1 3.07 11.43 -24.62
C MET A 1 3.92 12.45 -23.86
N LEU A 2 3.68 13.75 -24.06
CA LEU A 2 4.50 14.83 -23.48
C LEU A 2 3.66 16.08 -23.20
N GLY A 3 2.43 15.91 -22.69
CA GLY A 3 1.46 17.00 -22.51
C GLY A 3 1.08 17.32 -21.07
N THR A 4 1.49 16.51 -20.09
CA THR A 4 1.01 16.63 -18.71
C THR A 4 1.91 17.48 -17.80
N PHE A 5 3.12 17.85 -18.24
CA PHE A 5 4.06 18.63 -17.42
C PHE A 5 3.79 20.14 -17.40
N HIS A 6 3.02 20.68 -18.35
CA HIS A 6 2.76 22.12 -18.42
C HIS A 6 1.63 22.60 -17.48
N LEU A 7 0.80 21.69 -16.96
CA LEU A 7 -0.37 22.03 -16.12
C LEU A 7 -0.02 22.56 -14.73
N LEU A 8 1.20 22.29 -14.25
CA LEU A 8 1.68 22.76 -12.94
C LEU A 8 2.57 24.01 -13.05
N GLY A 9 2.86 24.49 -14.27
CA GLY A 9 3.76 25.62 -14.52
C GLY A 9 5.23 25.27 -14.24
N ASP A 10 6.13 25.70 -15.11
CA ASP A 10 7.57 25.40 -15.07
C ASP A 10 8.33 26.05 -13.89
N LYS A 11 7.62 26.38 -12.81
CA LYS A 11 8.15 27.00 -11.60
C LYS A 11 8.67 25.91 -10.65
N PRO A 12 9.86 26.07 -10.07
CA PRO A 12 10.42 25.08 -9.13
C PRO A 12 9.54 24.84 -7.91
N ILE A 13 8.75 25.85 -7.50
CA ILE A 13 7.77 25.76 -6.41
C ILE A 13 6.71 24.68 -6.67
N SER A 14 6.22 24.55 -7.91
CA SER A 14 5.20 23.57 -8.26
C SER A 14 5.71 22.14 -8.07
N TRP A 15 6.98 21.89 -8.40
CA TRP A 15 7.64 20.60 -8.20
C TRP A 15 7.79 20.25 -6.72
N ILE A 16 8.15 21.23 -5.88
CA ILE A 16 8.24 21.02 -4.42
C ILE A 16 6.88 20.59 -3.86
N ILE A 17 5.80 21.23 -4.30
CA ILE A 17 4.44 20.90 -3.87
C ILE A 17 4.07 19.48 -4.34
N VAL A 18 4.34 19.13 -5.60
CA VAL A 18 4.05 17.78 -6.13
C VAL A 18 4.79 16.70 -5.36
N ILE A 19 6.08 16.92 -5.06
CA ILE A 19 6.89 15.97 -4.29
C ILE A 19 6.36 15.85 -2.87
N ALA A 20 6.05 16.96 -2.20
CA ALA A 20 5.51 16.94 -0.85
C ALA A 20 4.16 16.21 -0.78
N VAL A 21 3.23 16.53 -1.68
CA VAL A 21 1.93 15.87 -1.77
C VAL A 21 2.09 14.38 -2.08
N GLY A 22 2.93 14.04 -3.06
CA GLY A 22 3.23 12.64 -3.39
C GLY A 22 3.81 11.87 -2.20
N PHE A 23 4.71 12.49 -1.44
CA PHE A 23 5.29 11.90 -0.23
C PHE A 23 4.23 11.59 0.83
N PHE A 24 3.33 12.52 1.12
CA PHE A 24 2.23 12.29 2.07
C PHE A 24 1.27 11.19 1.60
N ILE A 25 0.96 11.14 0.30
CA ILE A 25 0.11 10.09 -0.27
C ILE A 25 0.76 8.70 -0.11
N ILE A 26 2.07 8.60 -0.35
CA ILE A 26 2.82 7.35 -0.19
C ILE A 26 2.82 6.91 1.27
N LEU A 27 3.10 7.83 2.21
CA LEU A 27 3.06 7.54 3.65
C LEU A 27 1.67 7.06 4.09
N TYR A 28 0.61 7.75 3.67
CA TYR A 28 -0.77 7.39 3.98
C TYR A 28 -1.12 5.99 3.44
N SER A 29 -0.73 5.71 2.19
CA SER A 29 -0.97 4.41 1.55
C SER A 29 -0.22 3.27 2.26
N LEU A 30 1.03 3.53 2.67
CA LEU A 30 1.84 2.57 3.41
C LEU A 30 1.24 2.29 4.79
N ALA A 31 0.84 3.33 5.51
CA ALA A 31 0.21 3.19 6.83
C ALA A 31 -1.08 2.35 6.77
N ASN A 32 -1.93 2.58 5.76
CA ASN A 32 -3.16 1.79 5.58
C ASN A 32 -2.88 0.33 5.25
N SER A 33 -1.85 0.07 4.44
CA SER A 33 -1.46 -1.29 4.08
C SER A 33 -0.90 -2.06 5.27
N ILE A 34 -0.12 -1.40 6.14
CA ILE A 34 0.37 -1.97 7.40
C ILE A 34 -0.80 -2.26 8.35
N LYS A 35 -1.77 -1.36 8.49
CA LYS A 35 -2.97 -1.61 9.29
C LYS A 35 -3.73 -2.84 8.78
N ARG A 36 -3.93 -2.97 7.46
CA ARG A 36 -4.61 -4.15 6.91
C ARG A 36 -3.84 -5.45 7.11
N LEU A 37 -2.50 -5.40 7.03
CA LEU A 37 -1.66 -6.54 7.39
C LEU A 37 -1.83 -6.90 8.87
N HIS A 38 -1.87 -5.89 9.74
CA HIS A 38 -2.13 -6.11 11.16
C HIS A 38 -3.53 -6.69 11.38
N ASP A 39 -4.57 -6.23 10.69
CA ASP A 39 -5.93 -6.80 10.76
C ASP A 39 -5.97 -8.30 10.41
N LEU A 40 -5.00 -8.79 9.63
CA LEU A 40 -4.83 -10.21 9.28
C LEU A 40 -3.87 -10.96 10.25
N ASN A 41 -3.49 -10.35 11.37
CA ASN A 41 -2.47 -10.84 12.33
C ASN A 41 -1.09 -11.07 11.70
N LEU A 42 -0.80 -10.42 10.57
CA LEU A 42 0.49 -10.48 9.89
C LEU A 42 1.38 -9.30 10.29
N SER A 43 2.69 -9.49 10.23
CA SER A 43 3.66 -8.42 10.48
C SER A 43 3.64 -7.38 9.37
N GLY A 44 3.68 -6.09 9.73
CA GLY A 44 3.92 -5.01 8.77
C GLY A 44 5.21 -5.17 7.96
N LEU A 45 6.18 -5.96 8.45
CA LEU A 45 7.42 -6.28 7.72
C LEU A 45 7.19 -7.05 6.41
N TRP A 46 6.04 -7.72 6.26
CA TRP A 46 5.68 -8.39 5.01
C TRP A 46 5.59 -7.41 3.83
N ILE A 47 5.24 -6.14 4.08
CA ILE A 47 5.21 -5.14 3.03
C ILE A 47 6.61 -4.77 2.54
N LEU A 48 7.58 -4.71 3.45
CA LEU A 48 8.98 -4.43 3.12
C LEU A 48 9.57 -5.58 2.30
N LEU A 49 9.31 -6.83 2.72
CA LEU A 49 9.70 -8.01 1.95
C LEU A 49 9.10 -7.95 0.54
N TRP A 50 7.83 -7.54 0.42
CA TRP A 50 7.17 -7.48 -0.88
C TRP A 50 7.79 -6.41 -1.79
N VAL A 51 8.05 -5.21 -1.26
CA VAL A 51 8.72 -4.12 -2.01
C VAL A 51 10.13 -4.54 -2.46
N VAL A 52 10.90 -5.17 -1.59
CA VAL A 52 12.26 -5.65 -1.93
C VAL A 52 12.21 -6.72 -3.00
N LEU A 53 11.30 -7.69 -2.91
CA LEU A 53 11.15 -8.76 -3.91
C LEU A 53 10.75 -8.19 -5.28
N ILE A 54 9.77 -7.29 -5.34
CA ILE A 54 9.39 -6.61 -6.59
C ILE A 54 10.59 -5.86 -7.18
N GLY A 55 11.35 -5.15 -6.33
CA GLY A 55 12.55 -4.44 -6.71
C GLY A 55 13.60 -5.37 -7.32
N LEU A 56 13.95 -6.45 -6.63
CA LEU A 56 14.94 -7.43 -7.10
C LEU A 56 14.50 -8.12 -8.40
N ILE A 57 13.24 -8.57 -8.47
CA ILE A 57 12.67 -9.21 -9.65
C ILE A 57 12.69 -8.26 -10.85
N SER A 58 12.32 -6.99 -10.67
CA SER A 58 12.32 -5.99 -11.75
C SER A 58 13.71 -5.62 -12.26
N ASN A 59 14.72 -5.61 -11.37
CA ASN A 59 16.12 -5.43 -11.76
C ASN A 59 16.65 -6.64 -12.53
N PHE A 60 16.21 -7.85 -12.18
CA PHE A 60 16.63 -9.09 -12.85
C PHE A 60 15.94 -9.31 -14.22
N LEU A 61 14.65 -9.00 -14.34
CA LEU A 61 13.85 -9.25 -15.55
C LEU A 61 13.90 -8.12 -16.59
N GLY A 62 14.60 -7.02 -16.31
CA GLY A 62 14.69 -5.88 -17.21
C GLY A 62 13.47 -4.95 -17.11
N PHE A 63 13.75 -3.66 -16.97
CA PHE A 63 12.86 -2.54 -16.61
C PHE A 63 11.64 -2.30 -17.54
N SER A 64 11.52 -3.00 -18.67
CA SER A 64 10.55 -2.68 -19.75
C SER A 64 9.26 -3.51 -19.68
N THR A 65 9.35 -4.84 -19.59
CA THR A 65 8.18 -5.73 -19.46
C THR A 65 7.70 -5.86 -18.01
N ALA A 66 8.58 -5.70 -17.03
CA ALA A 66 8.25 -5.87 -15.62
C ALA A 66 7.27 -4.81 -15.07
N LYS A 67 7.21 -3.61 -15.68
CA LYS A 67 6.38 -2.51 -15.14
C LYS A 67 4.89 -2.77 -15.24
N LEU A 68 4.39 -3.23 -16.37
CA LEU A 68 2.95 -3.45 -16.54
C LEU A 68 2.49 -4.65 -15.69
N THR A 69 3.26 -5.74 -15.72
CA THR A 69 2.96 -6.97 -14.99
C THR A 69 2.99 -6.76 -13.48
N ASN A 70 3.96 -6.00 -12.95
CA ASN A 70 4.02 -5.68 -11.51
C ASN A 70 2.81 -4.86 -11.04
N ASN A 71 2.29 -3.95 -11.87
CA ASN A 71 1.10 -3.16 -11.52
C ASN A 71 -0.14 -4.05 -11.43
N ILE A 72 -0.32 -5.00 -12.37
CA ILE A 72 -1.46 -5.92 -12.35
C ILE A 72 -1.39 -6.84 -11.13
N ILE A 73 -0.23 -7.44 -10.85
CA ILE A 73 -0.03 -8.32 -9.69
C ILE A 73 -0.30 -7.55 -8.38
N SER A 74 0.25 -6.34 -8.26
CA SER A 74 0.02 -5.49 -7.08
C SER A 74 -1.45 -5.12 -6.91
N PHE A 75 -2.16 -4.85 -8.01
CA PHE A 75 -3.59 -4.57 -7.99
C PHE A 75 -4.40 -5.79 -7.55
N ILE A 76 -4.11 -6.98 -8.08
CA ILE A 76 -4.78 -8.23 -7.69
C ILE A 76 -4.56 -8.51 -6.20
N ILE A 77 -3.33 -8.40 -5.70
CA ILE A 77 -3.02 -8.57 -4.27
C ILE A 77 -3.80 -7.55 -3.43
N TRP A 78 -3.86 -6.30 -3.88
CA TRP A 78 -4.62 -5.27 -3.17
C TRP A 78 -6.12 -5.60 -3.11
N VAL A 79 -6.71 -6.07 -4.22
CA VAL A 79 -8.11 -6.53 -4.28
C VAL A 79 -8.36 -7.71 -3.33
N ILE A 80 -7.44 -8.68 -3.29
CA ILE A 80 -7.54 -9.82 -2.35
C ILE A 80 -7.47 -9.32 -0.90
N MET A 81 -6.52 -8.43 -0.59
CA MET A 81 -6.31 -7.89 0.75
C MET A 81 -7.54 -7.13 1.26
N ILE A 82 -8.23 -6.35 0.42
CA ILE A 82 -9.46 -5.64 0.81
C ILE A 82 -10.67 -6.57 0.92
N SER A 83 -10.64 -7.72 0.24
CA SER A 83 -11.73 -8.70 0.24
C SER A 83 -11.64 -9.71 1.39
N LEU A 84 -10.45 -9.91 1.96
CA LEU A 84 -10.25 -10.79 3.10
C LEU A 84 -10.83 -10.18 4.38
N PRO A 85 -11.68 -10.90 5.13
CA PRO A 85 -12.11 -10.46 6.46
C PRO A 85 -10.89 -10.43 7.40
N GLY A 86 -10.90 -9.49 8.35
CA GLY A 86 -9.91 -9.47 9.43
C GLY A 86 -9.99 -10.71 10.31
N THR A 87 -8.98 -10.95 11.13
CA THR A 87 -9.02 -12.06 12.09
C THR A 87 -10.08 -11.79 13.16
N PRO A 88 -11.05 -12.71 13.37
CA PRO A 88 -12.08 -12.53 14.40
C PRO A 88 -11.49 -12.66 15.80
N GLY A 89 -11.89 -11.76 16.71
CA GLY A 89 -11.44 -11.75 18.10
C GLY A 89 -10.13 -10.98 18.34
N PRO A 90 -9.65 -10.93 19.60
CA PRO A 90 -8.50 -10.12 19.97
C PRO A 90 -7.23 -10.57 19.24
N ASN A 91 -6.60 -9.63 18.56
CA ASN A 91 -5.36 -9.83 17.82
C ASN A 91 -4.20 -9.17 18.58
N LYS A 92 -2.96 -9.61 18.34
CA LYS A 92 -1.76 -9.04 18.98
C LYS A 92 -1.55 -7.55 18.70
N TYR A 93 -2.26 -7.00 17.72
CA TYR A 93 -2.22 -5.59 17.32
C TYR A 93 -3.39 -4.77 17.87
N GLY A 94 -4.39 -5.37 18.50
CA GLY A 94 -5.56 -4.69 19.06
C GLY A 94 -6.77 -5.60 19.22
N GLU A 95 -7.73 -5.13 20.01
CA GLU A 95 -9.04 -5.76 20.15
C GLU A 95 -9.84 -5.62 18.84
N ASP A 96 -10.68 -6.60 18.55
CA ASP A 96 -11.56 -6.57 17.40
C ASP A 96 -12.64 -5.49 17.60
N PRO A 97 -12.68 -4.43 16.77
CA PRO A 97 -13.67 -3.36 16.92
C PRO A 97 -15.10 -3.84 16.64
N LEU A 98 -15.27 -5.02 16.03
CA LEU A 98 -16.56 -5.66 15.77
C LEU A 98 -16.93 -6.71 16.83
N ALA A 99 -16.07 -6.96 17.83
CA ALA A 99 -16.43 -7.79 18.97
C ALA A 99 -17.51 -7.07 19.78
N THR A 100 -18.76 -7.45 19.55
CA THR A 100 -19.90 -7.03 20.35
C THR A 100 -19.68 -7.51 21.78
N THR A 101 -19.22 -6.60 22.63
CA THR A 101 -19.35 -6.72 24.09
C THR A 101 -20.83 -6.57 24.45
N HIS A 102 -21.66 -7.55 24.10
CA HIS A 102 -22.95 -7.74 24.74
C HIS A 102 -22.71 -8.64 25.96
N PRO A 103 -22.77 -8.13 27.20
CA PRO A 103 -22.84 -8.99 28.35
C PRO A 103 -24.14 -9.77 28.25
N THR A 104 -24.06 -11.06 27.91
CA THR A 104 -25.14 -12.00 28.16
C THR A 104 -25.18 -12.25 29.66
N THR A 105 -25.84 -11.34 30.38
CA THR A 105 -26.43 -11.59 31.70
C THR A 105 -27.75 -12.31 31.55
#